data_AF-A0AA38INZ3-F1
#
_entry.id   AF-A0AA38INZ3-F1
#
_cell.length_a   1.000
_cell.length_b   1.000
_cell.length_c   1.000
_cell.angle_alpha   90.00
_cell.angle_beta   90.00
_cell.angle_gamma   90.00
#
_symmetry.space_group_name_H-M   'P 1'
#
loop_
_entity.id
_entity.type
_entity.pdbx_description
1 polymer ?
#
loop_
_entity_poly.entity_id
_entity_poly.type
_entity_poly.pdbx_seq_one_letter_code
_entity_poly.pdbx_strand_id
1 'polypeptide(L)'
;MLDLEYDYFLEEDKIQTKEAEKMEEAISEKTDTKESRKSADMEVLLFDMTPKEKTQRENTLGMTVTSGSVAIKKDVNNLIGISIGGGAPLCPCLYIVQIFDNTAASRDGTLQSGDELVSVNGQSVKGKTKVEVAKMIQAAKDEVVINYNKLHADPRQGKSLDIVLKKMKHRLVENMSSSTADALGLSRAILCNDTLVKKLQELQHTELMYRGLVDHCKRVLQAHVELQQAIKAMGDVFASLAVREPQPRASEAFRLFGEQHRSIEKFGQDMVKKVKPVLADMGTYLYKAIPDTRLTVKKYADAKFEYLAYCLKVKEMDDEECSYAALQEPLYRVETGNYEYRLILRCRQLARARFAKLRSDVLVKMELLDNKHVQSLGGHLTKLIKGLSEVHTNALELLSGPSLFPVEVDLSNSAFQYKSTTPVVQQDLDDEDQEIENGEEVHEIEGNLLSDIVDSRLDNISENGPLIAGLEGEQTEPNYDEMDNLTLLASLNINGTSKNSENGPLLPDLNE
;
A
#
# COMPACT_ATOMS: atom_id res chain seq x y z
N MET A 1 -13.99 -1.49 -23.59
CA MET A 1 -13.99 -2.01 -22.21
C MET A 1 -14.18 -0.85 -21.22
N LEU A 2 -15.16 0.03 -21.48
CA LEU A 2 -15.45 1.25 -20.69
C LEU A 2 -16.95 1.36 -20.29
N ASP A 3 -17.78 0.38 -20.66
CA ASP A 3 -19.24 0.44 -20.46
C ASP A 3 -19.75 -0.35 -19.24
N LEU A 4 -18.86 -0.96 -18.45
CA LEU A 4 -19.22 -1.69 -17.23
C LEU A 4 -19.03 -0.89 -15.92
N GLU A 5 -18.40 0.30 -15.98
CA GLU A 5 -18.19 1.17 -14.80
C GLU A 5 -19.38 2.09 -14.48
N TYR A 6 -20.30 2.28 -15.43
CA TYR A 6 -21.40 3.24 -15.33
C TYR A 6 -22.63 2.71 -14.57
N ASP A 7 -22.90 1.41 -14.63
CA ASP A 7 -24.04 0.79 -13.93
C ASP A 7 -23.81 0.67 -12.41
N TYR A 8 -22.56 0.59 -11.96
CA TYR A 8 -22.22 0.46 -10.54
C TYR A 8 -22.53 1.72 -9.71
N PHE A 9 -22.42 2.91 -10.32
CA PHE A 9 -22.70 4.20 -9.67
C PHE A 9 -24.19 4.42 -9.39
N LEU A 10 -25.08 3.83 -10.20
CA LEU A 10 -26.54 3.95 -10.04
C LEU A 10 -27.11 2.92 -9.07
N GLU A 11 -26.45 1.77 -8.88
CA GLU A 11 -26.88 0.76 -7.92
C GLU A 11 -26.57 1.16 -6.47
N GLU A 12 -25.40 1.75 -6.18
CA GLU A 12 -25.07 2.21 -4.82
C GLU A 12 -25.99 3.35 -4.34
N ASP A 13 -26.36 4.29 -5.21
CA ASP A 13 -27.29 5.38 -4.89
C ASP A 13 -28.74 4.88 -4.70
N LYS A 14 -29.15 3.79 -5.40
CA LYS A 14 -30.48 3.15 -5.22
C LYS A 14 -30.56 2.29 -3.96
N ILE A 15 -29.46 1.65 -3.55
CA ILE A 15 -29.36 0.89 -2.29
C ILE A 15 -29.49 1.84 -1.09
N GLN A 16 -28.87 3.03 -1.17
CA GLN A 16 -28.96 4.08 -0.13
C GLN A 16 -30.37 4.60 0.11
N THR A 17 -31.21 4.67 -0.92
CA THR A 17 -32.62 5.10 -0.77
C THR A 17 -33.51 4.04 -0.11
N LYS A 18 -33.27 2.74 -0.33
CA LYS A 18 -34.10 1.65 0.21
C LYS A 18 -33.71 1.21 1.63
N GLU A 19 -32.46 1.40 2.04
CA GLU A 19 -32.03 1.11 3.41
C GLU A 19 -32.35 2.24 4.40
N ALA A 20 -32.55 3.47 3.89
CA ALA A 20 -33.01 4.62 4.67
C ALA A 20 -34.45 4.43 5.19
N GLU A 21 -35.35 3.84 4.39
CA GLU A 21 -36.75 3.53 4.77
C GLU A 21 -36.83 2.47 5.88
N LYS A 22 -35.83 1.59 6.03
CA LYS A 22 -35.78 0.59 7.12
C LYS A 22 -35.27 1.15 8.45
N MET A 23 -34.61 2.30 8.46
CA MET A 23 -34.04 2.92 9.66
C MET A 23 -35.03 3.89 10.34
N GLU A 24 -36.14 4.19 9.67
CA GLU A 24 -37.23 5.09 10.08
C GLU A 24 -38.01 4.57 11.31
N GLU A 25 -37.92 3.26 11.61
CA GLU A 25 -38.74 2.61 12.64
C GLU A 25 -38.11 2.63 14.06
N ALA A 26 -36.88 3.12 14.24
CA ALA A 26 -36.10 2.89 15.47
C ALA A 26 -35.73 4.13 16.30
N ILE A 27 -36.01 5.37 15.87
CA ILE A 27 -35.54 6.57 16.60
C ILE A 27 -36.69 7.56 16.80
N SER A 28 -37.63 7.18 17.67
CA SER A 28 -38.53 8.09 18.37
C SER A 28 -38.12 8.07 19.84
N GLU A 29 -37.36 9.06 20.29
CA GLU A 29 -37.54 9.76 21.58
C GLU A 29 -36.30 10.57 21.98
N LYS A 30 -36.57 11.83 22.38
CA LYS A 30 -35.75 12.79 23.15
C LYS A 30 -34.82 13.69 22.35
N THR A 31 -35.19 14.97 22.26
CA THR A 31 -34.52 16.03 23.05
C THR A 31 -35.26 17.36 22.86
N ASP A 32 -35.67 17.94 23.98
CA ASP A 32 -36.25 19.28 24.08
C ASP A 32 -35.46 20.08 25.14
N THR A 33 -35.51 21.41 25.06
CA THR A 33 -34.93 22.43 25.96
C THR A 33 -33.49 22.90 25.69
N LYS A 34 -33.31 23.83 24.74
CA LYS A 34 -32.20 24.83 24.80
C LYS A 34 -32.39 26.15 24.06
N GLU A 35 -33.52 26.39 23.38
CA GLU A 35 -33.67 27.54 22.46
C GLU A 35 -34.17 28.86 23.08
N SER A 36 -34.63 28.88 24.34
CA SER A 36 -35.29 30.08 24.89
C SER A 36 -34.39 31.28 25.21
N ARG A 37 -33.06 31.20 25.04
CA ARG A 37 -32.13 32.26 25.45
C ARG A 37 -31.56 33.13 24.33
N LYS A 38 -31.75 32.78 23.04
CA LYS A 38 -31.18 33.55 21.91
C LYS A 38 -32.14 34.58 21.30
N SER A 39 -33.43 34.52 21.60
CA SER A 39 -34.45 35.40 21.01
C SER A 39 -34.41 36.84 21.54
N ALA A 40 -34.00 37.04 22.79
CA ALA A 40 -34.08 38.35 23.46
C ALA A 40 -33.05 39.39 22.97
N ASP A 41 -31.89 38.95 22.48
CA ASP A 41 -30.80 39.87 22.12
C ASP A 41 -30.96 40.46 20.70
N MET A 42 -31.79 39.84 19.84
CA MET A 42 -32.01 40.29 18.45
C MET A 42 -33.05 41.42 18.37
N GLU A 43 -34.04 41.46 19.26
CA GLU A 43 -35.12 42.45 19.24
C GLU A 43 -34.62 43.90 19.46
N VAL A 44 -33.50 44.08 20.16
CA VAL A 44 -32.98 45.39 20.55
C VAL A 44 -32.36 46.15 19.36
N LEU A 45 -31.94 45.47 18.30
CA LEU A 45 -31.25 46.08 17.14
C LEU A 45 -32.19 46.47 15.98
N LEU A 46 -33.47 46.11 16.03
CA LEU A 46 -34.45 46.23 14.93
C LEU A 46 -35.39 47.45 15.07
N PHE A 47 -35.21 48.30 16.08
CA PHE A 47 -36.18 49.35 16.43
C PHE A 47 -36.18 50.56 15.48
N ASP A 48 -35.07 50.84 14.79
CA ASP A 48 -34.86 52.13 14.09
C ASP A 48 -34.81 52.07 12.54
N MET A 49 -35.34 51.01 11.92
CA MET A 49 -35.25 50.81 10.45
C MET A 49 -36.61 50.90 9.73
N THR A 50 -36.61 51.46 8.51
CA THR A 50 -37.84 51.56 7.70
C THR A 50 -38.33 50.18 7.20
N PRO A 51 -39.63 49.97 6.93
CA PRO A 51 -40.17 48.67 6.51
C PRO A 51 -39.52 48.10 5.23
N LYS A 52 -39.14 48.97 4.28
CA LYS A 52 -38.43 48.58 3.06
C LYS A 52 -37.02 48.08 3.35
N GLU A 53 -36.31 48.70 4.28
CA GLU A 53 -34.95 48.32 4.68
C GLU A 53 -34.93 47.04 5.52
N LYS A 54 -35.96 46.81 6.35
CA LYS A 54 -36.18 45.52 7.04
C LYS A 54 -36.35 44.39 6.05
N THR A 55 -37.25 44.50 5.07
CA THR A 55 -37.47 43.45 4.06
C THR A 55 -36.24 43.20 3.19
N GLN A 56 -35.44 44.22 2.87
CA GLN A 56 -34.24 44.06 2.05
C GLN A 56 -33.07 43.44 2.85
N ARG A 57 -32.91 43.78 4.13
CA ARG A 57 -31.89 43.19 5.03
C ARG A 57 -32.27 41.81 5.56
N GLU A 58 -33.53 41.56 5.89
CA GLU A 58 -34.05 40.24 6.29
C GLU A 58 -33.84 39.21 5.17
N ASN A 59 -33.98 39.64 3.90
CA ASN A 59 -33.70 38.78 2.75
C ASN A 59 -32.20 38.62 2.42
N THR A 60 -31.30 39.41 3.02
CA THR A 60 -29.86 39.31 2.74
C THR A 60 -28.99 38.85 3.89
N LEU A 61 -29.38 38.96 5.17
CA LEU A 61 -28.63 38.47 6.35
C LEU A 61 -27.08 38.71 6.28
N GLY A 62 -26.63 39.78 5.62
CA GLY A 62 -25.19 40.07 5.43
C GLY A 62 -24.49 39.38 4.24
N MET A 63 -25.23 38.80 3.29
CA MET A 63 -24.70 38.17 2.08
C MET A 63 -24.11 39.20 1.11
N THR A 64 -22.91 38.92 0.59
CA THR A 64 -22.51 39.43 -0.72
C THR A 64 -23.21 38.56 -1.75
N VAL A 65 -24.21 39.09 -2.43
CA VAL A 65 -24.93 38.37 -3.49
C VAL A 65 -24.44 38.89 -4.82
N THR A 66 -23.81 38.02 -5.62
CA THR A 66 -23.52 38.34 -7.02
C THR A 66 -24.63 37.72 -7.86
N SER A 67 -25.53 38.56 -8.37
CA SER A 67 -26.52 38.13 -9.34
C SER A 67 -25.85 37.85 -10.68
N GLY A 68 -26.28 36.78 -11.34
CA GLY A 68 -25.78 36.37 -12.65
C GLY A 68 -26.89 35.80 -13.52
N SER A 69 -26.58 35.64 -14.79
CA SER A 69 -27.45 35.00 -15.79
C SER A 69 -26.63 34.02 -16.60
N VAL A 70 -27.15 32.82 -16.81
CA VAL A 70 -26.50 31.80 -17.64
C VAL A 70 -27.52 31.16 -18.57
N ALA A 71 -27.14 31.01 -19.83
CA ALA A 71 -27.89 30.30 -20.85
C ALA A 71 -27.31 28.89 -21.00
N ILE A 72 -28.07 27.86 -20.61
CA ILE A 72 -27.61 26.47 -20.62
C ILE A 72 -28.35 25.73 -21.74
N LYS A 73 -27.57 25.25 -22.72
CA LYS A 73 -28.08 24.36 -23.76
C LYS A 73 -28.40 23.00 -23.17
N LYS A 74 -29.62 22.51 -23.42
CA LYS A 74 -30.11 21.24 -22.89
C LYS A 74 -29.42 20.04 -23.53
N ASP A 75 -29.43 18.93 -22.81
CA ASP A 75 -28.96 17.65 -23.32
C ASP A 75 -29.99 16.95 -24.23
N VAL A 76 -29.62 15.78 -24.75
CA VAL A 76 -30.46 14.94 -25.62
C VAL A 76 -31.77 14.50 -24.96
N ASN A 77 -31.84 14.51 -23.63
CA ASN A 77 -33.02 14.15 -22.85
C ASN A 77 -33.87 15.37 -22.46
N ASN A 78 -33.57 16.55 -23.02
CA ASN A 78 -34.22 17.82 -22.68
C ASN A 78 -34.03 18.23 -21.19
N LEU A 79 -32.93 17.78 -20.57
CA LEU A 79 -32.55 18.08 -19.18
C LEU A 79 -31.32 18.99 -19.13
N ILE A 80 -31.19 19.72 -18.02
CA ILE A 80 -29.96 20.48 -17.70
C ILE A 80 -29.13 19.84 -16.58
N GLY A 81 -29.73 18.96 -15.77
CA GLY A 81 -29.03 18.22 -14.71
C GLY A 81 -28.86 18.93 -13.38
N ILE A 82 -29.91 19.62 -12.90
CA ILE A 82 -29.95 20.20 -11.55
C ILE A 82 -31.11 19.64 -10.73
N SER A 83 -30.93 19.54 -9.42
CA SER A 83 -31.99 19.30 -8.44
C SER A 83 -32.33 20.59 -7.70
N ILE A 84 -33.62 20.82 -7.43
CA ILE A 84 -34.15 22.07 -6.87
C ILE A 84 -34.78 21.80 -5.50
N GLY A 85 -34.40 22.60 -4.51
CA GLY A 85 -34.93 22.61 -3.15
C GLY A 85 -35.66 23.91 -2.82
N GLY A 86 -36.33 23.92 -1.67
CA GLY A 86 -37.14 25.06 -1.21
C GLY A 86 -38.43 25.27 -2.00
N GLY A 87 -38.80 26.53 -2.18
CA GLY A 87 -40.03 26.97 -2.82
C GLY A 87 -41.26 27.01 -1.90
N ALA A 88 -42.33 27.60 -2.43
CA ALA A 88 -43.59 27.80 -1.70
C ALA A 88 -44.25 26.45 -1.32
N PRO A 89 -45.02 26.40 -0.21
CA PRO A 89 -45.29 27.50 0.73
C PRO A 89 -44.25 27.66 1.85
N LEU A 90 -43.38 26.66 2.06
CA LEU A 90 -42.53 26.55 3.25
C LEU A 90 -41.29 27.45 3.19
N CYS A 91 -40.68 27.63 2.01
CA CYS A 91 -39.44 28.38 1.85
C CYS A 91 -39.62 29.50 0.81
N PRO A 92 -39.25 30.77 1.12
CA PRO A 92 -39.46 31.88 0.21
C PRO A 92 -38.54 31.86 -1.02
N CYS A 93 -37.44 31.11 -0.96
CA CYS A 93 -36.45 31.01 -2.03
C CYS A 93 -36.42 29.59 -2.63
N LEU A 94 -36.01 29.51 -3.89
CA LEU A 94 -35.66 28.25 -4.55
C LEU A 94 -34.15 28.22 -4.73
N TYR A 95 -33.54 27.06 -4.50
CA TYR A 95 -32.10 26.91 -4.60
C TYR A 95 -31.70 25.56 -5.18
N ILE A 96 -30.47 25.49 -5.68
CA ILE A 96 -29.93 24.28 -6.27
C ILE A 96 -29.46 23.34 -5.16
N VAL A 97 -30.03 22.13 -5.06
CA VAL A 97 -29.60 21.11 -4.09
C VAL A 97 -28.35 20.39 -4.62
N GLN A 98 -28.40 19.98 -5.89
CA GLN A 98 -27.36 19.19 -6.51
C GLN A 98 -27.24 19.53 -7.99
N ILE A 99 -26.02 19.45 -8.49
CA ILE A 99 -25.72 19.43 -9.92
C ILE A 99 -25.21 18.02 -10.21
N PHE A 100 -25.82 17.35 -11.17
CA PHE A 100 -25.47 15.99 -11.52
C PHE A 100 -24.26 15.99 -12.45
N ASP A 101 -23.31 15.10 -12.22
CA ASP A 101 -22.10 14.97 -13.02
C ASP A 101 -22.46 14.62 -14.48
N ASN A 102 -21.62 15.01 -15.44
CA ASN A 102 -21.81 14.76 -16.88
C ASN A 102 -23.08 15.35 -17.51
N THR A 103 -23.73 16.31 -16.85
CA THR A 103 -24.89 17.04 -17.37
C THR A 103 -24.52 18.39 -17.98
N ALA A 104 -25.46 19.05 -18.64
CA ALA A 104 -25.23 20.36 -19.26
C ALA A 104 -24.80 21.42 -18.23
N ALA A 105 -25.48 21.49 -17.09
CA ALA A 105 -25.13 22.43 -16.02
C ALA A 105 -23.78 22.12 -15.36
N SER A 106 -23.41 20.84 -15.24
CA SER A 106 -22.09 20.44 -14.73
C SER A 106 -20.97 20.86 -15.67
N ARG A 107 -21.13 20.68 -16.99
CA ARG A 107 -20.15 21.08 -18.00
C ARG A 107 -19.99 22.60 -18.12
N ASP A 108 -21.09 23.34 -17.99
CA ASP A 108 -21.08 24.80 -17.99
C ASP A 108 -20.36 25.35 -16.75
N GLY A 109 -20.59 24.76 -15.56
CA GLY A 109 -19.86 25.05 -14.34
C GLY A 109 -20.21 26.38 -13.66
N THR A 110 -21.10 27.20 -14.26
CA THR A 110 -21.50 28.50 -13.69
C THR A 110 -22.35 28.33 -12.43
N LEU A 111 -23.30 27.39 -12.45
CA LEU A 111 -24.19 27.11 -11.32
C LEU A 111 -23.49 26.18 -10.31
N GLN A 112 -23.82 26.32 -9.03
CA GLN A 112 -23.30 25.49 -7.94
C GLN A 112 -24.39 25.22 -6.86
N SER A 113 -24.23 24.14 -6.09
CA SER A 113 -25.16 23.74 -5.03
C SER A 113 -25.27 24.83 -3.95
N GLY A 114 -26.48 25.24 -3.59
CA GLY A 114 -26.78 26.34 -2.67
C GLY A 114 -26.95 27.71 -3.35
N ASP A 115 -26.70 27.84 -4.66
CA ASP A 115 -27.08 29.05 -5.41
C ASP A 115 -28.62 29.18 -5.43
N GLU A 116 -29.12 30.41 -5.32
CA GLU A 116 -30.55 30.69 -5.40
C GLU A 116 -30.97 30.92 -6.85
N LEU A 117 -32.13 30.36 -7.22
CA LEU A 117 -32.79 30.57 -8.50
C LEU A 117 -33.75 31.76 -8.38
N VAL A 118 -33.57 32.76 -9.25
CA VAL A 118 -34.35 34.01 -9.23
C VAL A 118 -35.38 34.05 -10.36
N SER A 119 -35.02 33.61 -11.56
CA SER A 119 -35.95 33.51 -12.68
C SER A 119 -35.51 32.49 -13.72
N VAL A 120 -36.47 31.93 -14.45
CA VAL A 120 -36.24 31.03 -15.59
C VAL A 120 -36.84 31.67 -16.85
N ASN A 121 -36.04 31.85 -17.90
CA ASN A 121 -36.42 32.51 -19.16
C ASN A 121 -37.10 33.88 -18.94
N GLY A 122 -36.56 34.68 -18.02
CA GLY A 122 -37.09 35.99 -17.65
C GLY A 122 -38.34 35.97 -16.76
N GLN A 123 -38.92 34.80 -16.47
CA GLN A 123 -40.05 34.68 -15.55
C GLN A 123 -39.58 34.43 -14.12
N SER A 124 -39.97 35.29 -13.19
CA SER A 124 -39.67 35.14 -11.76
C SER A 124 -40.15 33.79 -11.23
N VAL A 125 -39.33 33.18 -10.37
CA VAL A 125 -39.67 31.95 -9.66
C VAL A 125 -40.10 32.19 -8.21
N LYS A 126 -40.06 33.43 -7.73
CA LYS A 126 -40.50 33.78 -6.37
C LYS A 126 -41.96 33.38 -6.17
N GLY A 127 -42.24 32.69 -5.05
CA GLY A 127 -43.59 32.21 -4.71
C GLY A 127 -44.04 30.97 -5.49
N LYS A 128 -43.19 30.39 -6.35
CA LYS A 128 -43.49 29.13 -7.03
C LYS A 128 -42.99 27.93 -6.22
N THR A 129 -43.61 26.78 -6.45
CA THR A 129 -43.15 25.48 -5.93
C THR A 129 -41.97 24.95 -6.74
N LYS A 130 -41.14 24.09 -6.14
CA LYS A 130 -40.05 23.39 -6.84
C LYS A 130 -40.52 22.63 -8.08
N VAL A 131 -41.74 22.07 -8.04
CA VAL A 131 -42.35 21.34 -9.16
C VAL A 131 -42.71 22.28 -10.33
N GLU A 132 -43.25 23.45 -10.04
CA GLU A 132 -43.58 24.45 -11.08
C GLU A 132 -42.31 24.96 -11.77
N VAL A 133 -41.25 25.25 -11.02
CA VAL A 133 -39.97 25.69 -11.59
C VAL A 133 -39.35 24.59 -12.44
N ALA A 134 -39.38 23.34 -11.98
CA ALA A 134 -38.94 22.20 -12.78
C ALA A 134 -39.71 22.09 -14.10
N LYS A 135 -41.05 22.27 -14.08
CA LYS A 135 -41.88 22.31 -15.29
C LYS A 135 -41.52 23.48 -16.21
N MET A 136 -41.24 24.67 -15.67
CA MET A 136 -40.81 25.82 -16.46
C MET A 136 -39.49 25.56 -17.19
N ILE A 137 -38.51 24.95 -16.50
CA ILE A 137 -37.24 24.55 -17.11
C ILE A 137 -37.48 23.49 -18.18
N GLN A 138 -38.32 22.49 -17.92
CA GLN A 138 -38.65 21.43 -18.89
C GLN A 138 -39.37 21.96 -20.13
N ALA A 139 -40.25 22.96 -19.98
CA ALA A 139 -41.02 23.56 -21.06
C ALA A 139 -40.17 24.40 -22.04
N ALA A 140 -39.01 24.91 -21.60
CA ALA A 140 -38.07 25.57 -22.49
C ALA A 140 -37.56 24.58 -23.56
N LYS A 141 -37.44 25.01 -24.82
CA LYS A 141 -36.93 24.15 -25.90
C LYS A 141 -35.48 24.53 -26.22
N ASP A 142 -34.62 23.53 -26.35
CA ASP A 142 -33.19 23.62 -26.74
C ASP A 142 -32.26 24.32 -25.73
N GLU A 143 -32.67 25.47 -25.17
CA GLU A 143 -31.89 26.27 -24.22
C GLU A 143 -32.77 26.81 -23.09
N VAL A 144 -32.19 27.01 -21.91
CA VAL A 144 -32.84 27.67 -20.78
C VAL A 144 -31.92 28.73 -20.18
N VAL A 145 -32.46 29.93 -19.97
CA VAL A 145 -31.77 31.04 -19.30
C VAL A 145 -32.17 31.05 -17.84
N ILE A 146 -31.18 30.92 -16.96
CA ILE A 146 -31.36 30.94 -15.50
C ILE A 146 -30.70 32.19 -14.95
N ASN A 147 -31.50 33.04 -14.30
CA ASN A 147 -30.96 34.09 -13.44
C ASN A 147 -30.84 33.57 -12.02
N TYR A 148 -29.67 33.75 -11.42
CA TYR A 148 -29.33 33.18 -10.14
C TYR A 148 -28.63 34.20 -9.24
N ASN A 149 -28.69 33.95 -7.95
CA ASN A 149 -27.96 34.65 -6.91
C ASN A 149 -26.87 33.72 -6.38
N LYS A 150 -25.60 34.09 -6.62
CA LYS A 150 -24.45 33.28 -6.21
C LYS A 150 -24.31 33.29 -4.69
N LEU A 151 -24.20 32.10 -4.10
CA LEU A 151 -23.88 31.96 -2.69
C LEU A 151 -22.35 32.01 -2.50
N HIS A 152 -21.85 33.13 -1.99
CA HIS A 152 -20.46 33.26 -1.54
C HIS A 152 -20.31 32.71 -0.12
N ALA A 153 -20.32 31.39 -0.01
CA ALA A 153 -20.07 30.69 1.24
C ALA A 153 -18.56 30.60 1.52
N ASP A 154 -18.12 31.05 2.69
CA ASP A 154 -16.78 30.70 3.20
C ASP A 154 -16.82 29.25 3.72
N PRO A 155 -16.06 28.31 3.11
CA PRO A 155 -16.02 26.92 3.57
C PRO A 155 -15.59 26.74 5.04
N ARG A 156 -14.95 27.75 5.65
CA ARG A 156 -14.63 27.73 7.09
C ARG A 156 -15.89 27.76 7.95
N GLN A 157 -16.94 28.44 7.52
CA GLN A 157 -18.20 28.52 8.25
C GLN A 157 -18.95 27.18 8.29
N GLY A 158 -18.76 26.33 7.28
CA GLY A 158 -19.33 24.98 7.24
C GLY A 158 -18.61 23.96 8.13
N LYS A 159 -17.42 24.28 8.67
CA LYS A 159 -16.65 23.39 9.54
C LYS A 159 -17.08 23.52 11.00
N SER A 160 -18.31 23.09 11.30
CA SER A 160 -18.82 23.05 12.67
C SER A 160 -18.21 21.90 13.49
N LEU A 161 -18.26 22.02 14.82
CA LEU A 161 -17.87 20.94 15.74
C LEU A 161 -18.64 19.64 15.42
N ASP A 162 -19.91 19.77 15.03
CA ASP A 162 -20.76 18.66 14.62
C ASP A 162 -20.18 17.90 13.40
N ILE A 163 -19.74 18.62 12.36
CA ILE A 163 -19.06 18.00 11.20
C ILE A 163 -17.77 17.30 11.62
N VAL A 164 -17.00 17.89 12.55
CA VAL A 164 -15.76 17.29 13.07
C VAL A 164 -16.05 15.99 13.84
N LEU A 165 -17.07 15.98 14.69
CA LEU A 165 -17.51 14.80 15.44
C LEU A 165 -18.02 13.70 14.50
N LYS A 166 -18.83 14.06 13.49
CA LYS A 166 -19.27 13.13 12.44
C LYS A 166 -18.10 12.52 11.69
N LYS A 167 -17.11 13.33 11.30
CA LYS A 167 -15.88 12.86 10.65
C LYS A 167 -15.08 11.91 11.55
N MET A 168 -15.00 12.21 12.86
CA MET A 168 -14.35 11.34 13.84
C MET A 168 -15.10 10.02 14.00
N LYS A 169 -16.45 10.04 14.04
CA LYS A 169 -17.29 8.83 14.03
C LYS A 169 -16.92 7.92 12.85
N HIS A 170 -16.90 8.46 11.64
CA HIS A 170 -16.56 7.67 10.45
C HIS A 170 -15.16 7.06 10.51
N ARG A 171 -14.18 7.80 11.04
CA ARG A 171 -12.81 7.30 11.23
C ARG A 171 -12.72 6.14 12.23
N LEU A 172 -13.51 6.17 13.30
CA LEU A 172 -13.53 5.09 14.29
C LEU A 172 -14.20 3.84 13.71
N VAL A 173 -15.31 4.03 13.02
CA VAL A 173 -16.13 2.94 12.46
C VAL A 173 -15.41 2.18 11.34
N GLU A 174 -14.54 2.83 10.57
CA GLU A 174 -13.76 2.17 9.50
C GLU A 174 -12.88 1.02 10.03
N ASN A 175 -12.31 1.17 11.23
CA ASN A 175 -11.40 0.19 11.82
C ASN A 175 -12.12 -0.90 12.64
N MET A 176 -13.46 -0.85 12.73
CA MET A 176 -14.24 -1.82 13.48
C MET A 176 -14.79 -2.91 12.56
N SER A 177 -15.07 -4.11 13.09
CA SER A 177 -15.85 -5.11 12.37
C SER A 177 -17.32 -4.66 12.25
N SER A 178 -18.10 -5.28 11.35
CA SER A 178 -19.53 -4.95 11.23
C SER A 178 -20.25 -5.23 12.54
N SER A 179 -20.03 -6.42 13.12
CA SER A 179 -20.66 -6.84 14.37
C SER A 179 -20.32 -5.93 15.55
N THR A 180 -19.08 -5.44 15.67
CA THR A 180 -18.70 -4.51 16.74
C THR A 180 -19.32 -3.14 16.55
N ALA A 181 -19.39 -2.63 15.32
CA ALA A 181 -20.04 -1.35 15.05
C ALA A 181 -21.55 -1.40 15.33
N ASP A 182 -22.21 -2.48 14.93
CA ASP A 182 -23.65 -2.69 15.16
C ASP A 182 -23.93 -2.84 16.68
N ALA A 183 -23.08 -3.56 17.42
CA ALA A 183 -23.18 -3.67 18.87
C ALA A 183 -23.00 -2.31 19.60
N LEU A 184 -22.28 -1.36 18.99
CA LEU A 184 -22.09 0.00 19.51
C LEU A 184 -23.12 1.01 18.94
N GLY A 185 -24.08 0.55 18.13
CA GLY A 185 -25.08 1.42 17.49
C GLY A 185 -24.49 2.39 16.45
N LEU A 186 -23.31 2.09 15.91
CA LEU A 186 -22.63 2.95 14.94
C LEU A 186 -23.00 2.54 13.51
N SER A 187 -23.96 3.25 12.89
CA SER A 187 -24.42 2.95 11.52
C SER A 187 -23.29 3.01 10.48
N ARG A 188 -23.15 1.93 9.70
CA ARG A 188 -22.09 1.70 8.68
C ARG A 188 -22.50 1.82 7.22
N ALA A 189 -23.78 2.03 6.91
CA ALA A 189 -24.36 1.85 5.57
C ALA A 189 -23.62 2.57 4.42
N ILE A 190 -22.82 3.60 4.70
CA ILE A 190 -22.11 4.41 3.71
C ILE A 190 -20.61 4.05 3.58
N LEU A 191 -20.08 3.16 4.43
CA LEU A 191 -18.63 2.84 4.49
C LEU A 191 -18.22 1.54 3.80
N CYS A 192 -19.16 0.65 3.51
CA CYS A 192 -18.85 -0.71 3.05
C CYS A 192 -18.69 -0.74 1.51
N ASN A 193 -17.71 -1.50 1.01
CA ASN A 193 -17.32 -1.69 -0.41
C ASN A 193 -16.34 -0.70 -1.07
N ASP A 194 -15.45 -0.04 -0.33
CA ASP A 194 -14.36 0.68 -0.98
C ASP A 194 -13.33 -0.30 -1.60
N THR A 195 -13.33 -0.42 -2.92
CA THR A 195 -12.33 -1.21 -3.68
C THR A 195 -10.90 -0.81 -3.35
N LEU A 196 -10.69 0.44 -2.92
CA LEU A 196 -9.40 0.96 -2.46
C LEU A 196 -8.93 0.31 -1.14
N VAL A 197 -9.85 -0.14 -0.29
CA VAL A 197 -9.51 -0.86 0.96
C VAL A 197 -8.93 -2.24 0.65
N LYS A 198 -9.52 -2.96 -0.33
CA LYS A 198 -8.96 -4.22 -0.81
C LYS A 198 -7.56 -4.01 -1.41
N LYS A 199 -7.40 -2.97 -2.24
CA LYS A 199 -6.08 -2.58 -2.80
C LYS A 199 -5.06 -2.21 -1.73
N LEU A 200 -5.49 -1.54 -0.65
CA LEU A 200 -4.62 -1.24 0.49
C LEU A 200 -4.19 -2.51 1.24
N GLN A 201 -5.08 -3.50 1.40
CA GLN A 201 -4.75 -4.79 2.02
C GLN A 201 -3.75 -5.58 1.15
N GLU A 202 -3.95 -5.61 -0.16
CA GLU A 202 -3.01 -6.20 -1.13
C GLU A 202 -1.62 -5.53 -1.02
N LEU A 203 -1.58 -4.20 -0.92
CA LEU A 203 -0.35 -3.45 -0.71
C LEU A 203 0.35 -3.82 0.60
N GLN A 204 -0.39 -3.97 1.70
CA GLN A 204 0.17 -4.38 3.00
C GLN A 204 0.78 -5.77 2.93
N HIS A 205 0.11 -6.73 2.27
CA HIS A 205 0.66 -8.07 2.08
C HIS A 205 1.96 -8.02 1.25
N THR A 206 1.95 -7.26 0.16
CA THR A 206 3.12 -7.06 -0.70
C THR A 206 4.29 -6.40 0.06
N GLU A 207 3.99 -5.43 0.93
CA GLU A 207 4.98 -4.79 1.80
C GLU A 207 5.65 -5.80 2.75
N LEU A 208 4.87 -6.67 3.39
CA LEU A 208 5.39 -7.69 4.31
C LEU A 208 6.28 -8.69 3.60
N MET A 209 5.83 -9.22 2.46
CA MET A 209 6.60 -10.14 1.64
C MET A 209 7.93 -9.52 1.19
N TYR A 210 7.88 -8.28 0.69
CA TYR A 210 9.07 -7.59 0.21
C TYR A 210 10.02 -7.21 1.35
N ARG A 211 9.51 -6.87 2.53
CA ARG A 211 10.32 -6.65 3.73
C ARG A 211 11.06 -7.92 4.11
N GLY A 212 10.36 -9.05 4.14
CA GLY A 212 10.96 -10.36 4.38
C GLY A 212 12.08 -10.68 3.38
N LEU A 213 11.84 -10.41 2.10
CA LEU A 213 12.83 -10.57 1.04
C LEU A 213 14.08 -9.70 1.26
N VAL A 214 13.92 -8.40 1.46
CA VAL A 214 15.03 -7.47 1.69
C VAL A 214 15.84 -7.85 2.94
N ASP A 215 15.16 -8.21 4.02
CA ASP A 215 15.81 -8.61 5.26
C ASP A 215 16.54 -9.94 5.11
N HIS A 216 15.99 -10.89 4.34
CA HIS A 216 16.68 -12.14 4.02
C HIS A 216 17.93 -11.89 3.16
N CYS A 217 17.83 -11.09 2.09
CA CYS A 217 18.98 -10.77 1.25
C CYS A 217 20.09 -10.06 2.03
N LYS A 218 19.75 -9.19 2.99
CA LYS A 218 20.72 -8.58 3.90
C LYS A 218 21.43 -9.62 4.77
N ARG A 219 20.69 -10.59 5.34
CA ARG A 219 21.28 -11.69 6.13
C ARG A 219 22.20 -12.56 5.29
N VAL A 220 21.81 -12.89 4.06
CA VAL A 220 22.65 -13.67 3.12
C VAL A 220 23.94 -12.92 2.80
N LEU A 221 23.87 -11.61 2.54
CA LEU A 221 25.06 -10.80 2.29
C LEU A 221 25.97 -10.72 3.52
N GLN A 222 25.38 -10.58 4.72
CA GLN A 222 26.12 -10.56 5.97
C GLN A 222 26.85 -11.90 6.21
N ALA A 223 26.17 -13.03 6.02
CA ALA A 223 26.76 -14.36 6.11
C ALA A 223 27.90 -14.55 5.09
N HIS A 224 27.75 -14.02 3.87
CA HIS A 224 28.84 -14.03 2.89
C HIS A 224 30.05 -13.23 3.38
N VAL A 225 29.84 -12.04 3.95
CA VAL A 225 30.94 -11.23 4.50
C VAL A 225 31.68 -11.98 5.62
N GLU A 226 30.95 -12.64 6.51
CA GLU A 226 31.53 -13.46 7.58
C GLU A 226 32.32 -14.65 7.02
N LEU A 227 31.78 -15.34 6.01
CA LEU A 227 32.48 -16.41 5.30
C LEU A 227 33.78 -15.90 4.66
N GLN A 228 33.78 -14.72 4.02
CA GLN A 228 34.99 -14.15 3.43
C GLN A 228 36.06 -13.82 4.49
N GLN A 229 35.65 -13.37 5.68
CA GLN A 229 36.58 -13.14 6.79
C GLN A 229 37.23 -14.44 7.26
N ALA A 230 36.46 -15.54 7.35
CA ALA A 230 36.99 -16.85 7.68
C ALA A 230 37.96 -17.38 6.60
N ILE A 231 37.59 -17.24 5.32
CA ILE A 231 38.44 -17.61 4.17
C ILE A 231 39.78 -16.87 4.23
N LYS A 232 39.76 -15.56 4.51
CA LYS A 232 40.98 -14.77 4.66
C LYS A 232 41.84 -15.27 5.82
N ALA A 233 41.24 -15.50 6.99
CA ALA A 233 41.95 -16.00 8.15
C ALA A 233 42.63 -17.34 7.86
N MET A 234 41.94 -18.23 7.13
CA MET A 234 42.51 -19.50 6.68
C MET A 234 43.70 -19.29 5.73
N GLY A 235 43.58 -18.34 4.79
CA GLY A 235 44.68 -17.95 3.91
C GLY A 235 45.91 -17.42 4.66
N ASP A 236 45.71 -16.64 5.72
CA ASP A 236 46.78 -16.13 6.58
C ASP A 236 47.47 -17.24 7.39
N VAL A 237 46.69 -18.23 7.87
CA VAL A 237 47.23 -19.42 8.54
C VAL A 237 48.10 -20.24 7.57
N PHE A 238 47.60 -20.55 6.37
CA PHE A 238 48.35 -21.28 5.35
C PHE A 238 49.65 -20.56 4.95
N ALA A 239 49.60 -19.23 4.76
CA ALA A 239 50.80 -18.46 4.49
C ALA A 239 51.82 -18.53 5.64
N SER A 240 51.37 -18.59 6.90
CA SER A 240 52.26 -18.75 8.06
C SER A 240 52.88 -20.15 8.14
N LEU A 241 52.11 -21.19 7.80
CA LEU A 241 52.58 -22.57 7.75
C LEU A 241 53.64 -22.74 6.66
N ALA A 242 53.40 -22.17 5.47
CA ALA A 242 54.32 -22.23 4.34
C ALA A 242 55.74 -21.78 4.69
N VAL A 243 55.89 -20.69 5.47
CA VAL A 243 57.19 -20.14 5.87
C VAL A 243 57.92 -21.02 6.89
N ARG A 244 57.18 -21.81 7.67
CA ARG A 244 57.70 -22.65 8.76
C ARG A 244 57.91 -24.10 8.36
N GLU A 245 57.31 -24.52 7.24
CA GLU A 245 57.35 -25.91 6.77
C GLU A 245 58.73 -26.25 6.17
N PRO A 246 59.48 -27.21 6.75
CA PRO A 246 60.81 -27.58 6.27
C PRO A 246 60.78 -28.31 4.92
N GLN A 247 59.69 -29.02 4.60
CA GLN A 247 59.59 -29.75 3.34
C GLN A 247 59.20 -28.79 2.19
N PRO A 248 60.04 -28.63 1.14
CA PRO A 248 59.80 -27.63 0.10
C PRO A 248 58.47 -27.79 -0.65
N ARG A 249 58.03 -29.03 -0.91
CA ARG A 249 56.78 -29.34 -1.61
C ARG A 249 55.55 -28.95 -0.78
N ALA A 250 55.55 -29.25 0.51
CA ALA A 250 54.48 -28.87 1.43
C ALA A 250 54.46 -27.35 1.68
N SER A 251 55.64 -26.73 1.81
CA SER A 251 55.79 -25.27 1.89
C SER A 251 55.17 -24.56 0.68
N GLU A 252 55.46 -25.02 -0.53
CA GLU A 252 54.90 -24.46 -1.77
C GLU A 252 53.37 -24.65 -1.85
N ALA A 253 52.87 -25.83 -1.46
CA ALA A 253 51.43 -26.09 -1.42
C ALA A 253 50.70 -25.16 -0.44
N PHE A 254 51.21 -25.00 0.78
CA PHE A 254 50.63 -24.07 1.76
C PHE A 254 50.70 -22.62 1.28
N ARG A 255 51.77 -22.20 0.60
CA ARG A 255 51.87 -20.85 0.03
C ARG A 255 50.77 -20.62 -1.01
N LEU A 256 50.59 -21.58 -1.93
CA LEU A 256 49.59 -21.48 -2.99
C LEU A 256 48.17 -21.50 -2.42
N PHE A 257 47.87 -22.36 -1.45
CA PHE A 257 46.58 -22.31 -0.74
C PHE A 257 46.37 -20.96 -0.06
N GLY A 258 47.37 -20.39 0.60
CA GLY A 258 47.29 -19.06 1.20
C GLY A 258 46.95 -17.96 0.19
N GLU A 259 47.58 -17.98 -0.98
CA GLU A 259 47.33 -17.03 -2.07
C GLU A 259 45.95 -17.20 -2.70
N GLN A 260 45.50 -18.44 -2.90
CA GLN A 260 44.16 -18.74 -3.43
C GLN A 260 43.08 -18.23 -2.48
N HIS A 261 43.16 -18.52 -1.18
CA HIS A 261 42.18 -18.05 -0.19
C HIS A 261 42.12 -16.53 -0.09
N ARG A 262 43.27 -15.84 -0.14
CA ARG A 262 43.32 -14.37 -0.20
C ARG A 262 42.70 -13.81 -1.49
N SER A 263 42.76 -14.54 -2.59
CA SER A 263 42.14 -14.13 -3.86
C SER A 263 40.64 -14.34 -3.85
N ILE A 264 40.15 -15.45 -3.25
CA ILE A 264 38.72 -15.69 -3.03
C ILE A 264 38.11 -14.58 -2.18
N GLU A 265 38.81 -14.15 -1.11
CA GLU A 265 38.33 -13.03 -0.29
C GLU A 265 38.17 -11.73 -1.11
N LYS A 266 39.11 -11.42 -2.00
CA LYS A 266 38.99 -10.25 -2.89
C LYS A 266 37.77 -10.34 -3.81
N PHE A 267 37.50 -11.51 -4.38
CA PHE A 267 36.28 -11.73 -5.20
C PHE A 267 35.02 -11.46 -4.38
N GLY A 268 34.99 -11.94 -3.13
CA GLY A 268 33.89 -11.69 -2.20
C GLY A 268 33.73 -10.20 -1.86
N GLN A 269 34.83 -9.47 -1.62
CA GLN A 269 34.78 -8.02 -1.39
C GLN A 269 34.21 -7.27 -2.60
N ASP A 270 34.59 -7.65 -3.82
CA ASP A 270 34.10 -7.01 -5.04
C ASP A 270 32.61 -7.31 -5.29
N MET A 271 32.15 -8.53 -4.98
CA MET A 271 30.73 -8.86 -4.96
C MET A 271 29.96 -7.98 -3.97
N VAL A 272 30.47 -7.79 -2.75
CA VAL A 272 29.82 -6.94 -1.74
C VAL A 272 29.71 -5.50 -2.25
N LYS A 273 30.74 -4.95 -2.90
CA LYS A 273 30.70 -3.60 -3.52
C LYS A 273 29.62 -3.50 -4.59
N LYS A 274 29.41 -4.54 -5.40
CA LYS A 274 28.38 -4.58 -6.45
C LYS A 274 26.96 -4.78 -5.91
N VAL A 275 26.79 -5.65 -4.92
CA VAL A 275 25.49 -6.08 -4.38
C VAL A 275 24.93 -5.10 -3.36
N LYS A 276 25.78 -4.47 -2.55
CA LYS A 276 25.34 -3.55 -1.48
C LYS A 276 24.47 -2.38 -1.99
N PRO A 277 24.79 -1.70 -3.11
CA PRO A 277 23.89 -0.70 -3.71
C PRO A 277 22.53 -1.27 -4.13
N VAL A 278 22.51 -2.48 -4.70
CA VAL A 278 21.26 -3.14 -5.12
C VAL A 278 20.33 -3.36 -3.93
N LEU A 279 20.84 -3.79 -2.77
CA LEU A 279 20.04 -3.93 -1.56
C LEU A 279 19.51 -2.58 -1.03
N ALA A 280 20.29 -1.50 -1.18
CA ALA A 280 19.84 -0.17 -0.82
C ALA A 280 18.70 0.31 -1.74
N ASP A 281 18.79 0.01 -3.04
CA ASP A 281 17.76 0.31 -4.03
C ASP A 281 16.48 -0.50 -3.79
N MET A 282 16.60 -1.78 -3.45
CA MET A 282 15.45 -2.56 -2.98
C MET A 282 14.81 -1.91 -1.74
N GLY A 283 15.61 -1.47 -0.78
CA GLY A 283 15.13 -0.73 0.39
C GLY A 283 14.35 0.55 0.05
N THR A 284 14.67 1.22 -1.06
CA THR A 284 13.97 2.44 -1.48
C THR A 284 12.48 2.20 -1.75
N TYR A 285 12.11 1.04 -2.28
CA TYR A 285 10.70 0.67 -2.47
C TYR A 285 9.95 0.64 -1.12
N LEU A 286 10.53 -0.02 -0.11
CA LEU A 286 9.94 -0.16 1.23
C LEU A 286 9.90 1.15 2.01
N TYR A 287 11.01 1.89 2.03
CA TYR A 287 11.18 3.01 2.96
C TYR A 287 10.78 4.36 2.37
N LYS A 288 10.60 4.46 1.05
CA LYS A 288 10.19 5.70 0.37
C LYS A 288 8.89 5.54 -0.42
N ALA A 289 8.82 4.56 -1.32
CA ALA A 289 7.68 4.45 -2.24
C ALA A 289 6.37 4.03 -1.53
N ILE A 290 6.39 2.95 -0.75
CA ILE A 290 5.20 2.50 -0.01
C ILE A 290 4.69 3.56 0.99
N PRO A 291 5.54 4.21 1.80
CA PRO A 291 5.10 5.27 2.71
C PRO A 291 4.46 6.48 2.01
N ASP A 292 4.99 6.93 0.86
CA ASP A 292 4.39 8.03 0.09
C ASP A 292 3.00 7.67 -0.42
N THR A 293 2.85 6.45 -0.92
CA THR A 293 1.58 5.95 -1.40
C THR A 293 0.57 5.81 -0.25
N ARG A 294 1.00 5.27 0.89
CA ARG A 294 0.17 5.19 2.11
C ARG A 294 -0.28 6.57 2.60
N LEU A 295 0.58 7.59 2.51
CA LEU A 295 0.22 8.98 2.82
C LEU A 295 -0.87 9.51 1.89
N THR A 296 -0.79 9.17 0.60
CA THR A 296 -1.80 9.55 -0.40
C THR A 296 -3.15 8.89 -0.09
N VAL A 297 -3.15 7.60 0.20
CA VAL A 297 -4.39 6.88 0.60
C VAL A 297 -4.99 7.47 1.88
N LYS A 298 -4.15 7.84 2.85
CA LYS A 298 -4.60 8.50 4.09
C LYS A 298 -5.27 9.86 3.82
N LYS A 299 -4.73 10.66 2.88
CA LYS A 299 -5.35 11.93 2.45
C LYS A 299 -6.69 11.69 1.77
N TYR A 300 -6.80 10.67 0.92
CA TYR A 300 -8.06 10.25 0.31
C TYR A 300 -9.10 9.88 1.38
N ALA A 301 -8.75 9.01 2.33
CA ALA A 301 -9.67 8.57 3.38
C ALA A 301 -10.17 9.76 4.22
N ASP A 302 -9.28 10.71 4.56
CA ASP A 302 -9.66 11.91 5.28
C ASP A 302 -10.65 12.80 4.51
N ALA A 303 -10.46 12.94 3.19
CA ALA A 303 -11.38 13.66 2.32
C ALA A 303 -12.72 12.93 2.13
N LYS A 304 -12.70 11.60 2.04
CA LYS A 304 -13.90 10.75 2.02
C LYS A 304 -14.72 10.97 3.28
N PHE A 305 -14.11 10.90 4.47
CA PHE A 305 -14.82 11.11 5.73
C PHE A 305 -15.38 12.52 5.89
N GLU A 306 -14.68 13.52 5.38
CA GLU A 306 -15.21 14.89 5.34
C GLU A 306 -16.46 14.96 4.44
N TYR A 307 -16.43 14.38 3.24
CA TYR A 307 -17.60 14.30 2.37
C TYR A 307 -18.77 13.57 3.02
N LEU A 308 -18.53 12.39 3.61
CA LEU A 308 -19.56 11.60 4.28
C LEU A 308 -20.18 12.32 5.48
N ALA A 309 -19.38 13.08 6.24
CA ALA A 309 -19.88 13.89 7.34
C ALA A 309 -20.87 14.97 6.84
N TYR A 310 -20.59 15.60 5.69
CA TYR A 310 -21.53 16.54 5.08
C TYR A 310 -22.78 15.83 4.54
N CYS A 311 -22.66 14.64 3.93
CA CYS A 311 -23.83 13.87 3.50
C CYS A 311 -24.76 13.54 4.66
N LEU A 312 -24.20 13.08 5.79
CA LEU A 312 -24.97 12.80 6.99
C LEU A 312 -25.64 14.07 7.53
N LYS A 313 -24.94 15.21 7.55
CA LYS A 313 -25.52 16.47 8.00
C LYS A 313 -26.66 16.94 7.09
N VAL A 314 -26.54 16.81 5.77
CA VAL A 314 -27.62 17.13 4.85
C VAL A 314 -28.84 16.25 5.12
N LYS A 315 -28.64 14.94 5.29
CA LYS A 315 -29.73 14.01 5.60
C LYS A 315 -30.43 14.37 6.91
N GLU A 316 -29.67 14.64 7.99
CA GLU A 316 -30.27 15.09 9.25
C GLU A 316 -31.12 16.35 9.10
N MET A 317 -30.68 17.31 8.28
CA MET A 317 -31.45 18.53 8.00
C MET A 317 -32.67 18.26 7.11
N ASP A 318 -32.58 17.34 6.15
CA ASP A 318 -33.72 16.89 5.34
C ASP A 318 -34.78 16.19 6.22
N ASP A 319 -34.34 15.32 7.13
CA ASP A 319 -35.21 14.58 8.05
C ASP A 319 -35.89 15.54 9.05
N GLU A 320 -35.17 16.55 9.56
CA GLU A 320 -35.72 17.63 10.38
C GLU A 320 -36.80 18.41 9.60
N GLU A 321 -36.50 18.84 8.36
CA GLU A 321 -37.45 19.57 7.52
C GLU A 321 -38.72 18.75 7.23
N CYS A 322 -38.58 17.46 6.93
CA CYS A 322 -39.70 16.55 6.76
C CYS A 322 -40.53 16.39 8.03
N SER A 323 -39.90 16.28 9.20
CA SER A 323 -40.58 16.14 10.49
C SER A 323 -41.43 17.38 10.84
N TYR A 324 -40.85 18.58 10.75
CA TYR A 324 -41.59 19.84 10.97
C TYR A 324 -42.72 20.01 9.96
N ALA A 325 -42.50 19.66 8.69
CA ALA A 325 -43.54 19.71 7.66
C ALA A 325 -44.70 18.72 7.96
N ALA A 326 -44.41 17.53 8.48
CA ALA A 326 -45.42 16.54 8.87
C ALA A 326 -46.26 17.01 10.07
N LEU A 327 -45.62 17.71 11.02
CA LEU A 327 -46.28 18.32 12.19
C LEU A 327 -47.02 19.62 11.85
N GLN A 328 -46.85 20.16 10.62
CA GLN A 328 -47.34 21.47 10.21
C GLN A 328 -46.80 22.62 11.08
N GLU A 329 -45.61 22.45 11.63
CA GLU A 329 -44.95 23.47 12.45
C GLU A 329 -43.97 24.31 11.60
N PRO A 330 -43.91 25.63 11.81
CA PRO A 330 -42.97 26.48 11.11
C PRO A 330 -41.53 26.22 11.58
N LEU A 331 -40.62 26.11 10.62
CA LEU A 331 -39.19 25.99 10.91
C LEU A 331 -38.47 27.27 10.47
N TYR A 332 -38.06 28.10 11.45
CA TYR A 332 -37.52 29.45 11.22
C TYR A 332 -36.40 29.50 10.17
N ARG A 333 -35.49 28.53 10.20
CA ARG A 333 -34.40 28.43 9.22
C ARG A 333 -34.93 28.32 7.79
N VAL A 334 -35.99 27.56 7.56
CA VAL A 334 -36.60 27.35 6.23
C VAL A 334 -37.36 28.58 5.80
N GLU A 335 -38.12 29.20 6.71
CA GLU A 335 -38.90 30.42 6.46
C GLU A 335 -38.02 31.61 6.07
N THR A 336 -36.76 31.63 6.52
CA THR A 336 -35.77 32.67 6.22
C THR A 336 -34.88 32.35 5.02
N GLY A 337 -35.22 31.31 4.23
CA GLY A 337 -34.51 30.97 2.98
C GLY A 337 -33.42 29.91 3.12
N ASN A 338 -33.42 29.17 4.23
CA ASN A 338 -32.64 27.96 4.48
C ASN A 338 -31.12 28.12 4.24
N TYR A 339 -30.55 29.22 4.72
CA TYR A 339 -29.15 29.58 4.46
C TYR A 339 -28.15 28.52 4.93
N GLU A 340 -28.31 28.02 6.16
CA GLU A 340 -27.39 27.03 6.73
C GLU A 340 -27.38 25.75 5.89
N TYR A 341 -28.54 25.28 5.45
CA TYR A 341 -28.64 24.11 4.57
C TYR A 341 -27.91 24.35 3.25
N ARG A 342 -28.12 25.52 2.63
CA ARG A 342 -27.44 25.91 1.38
C ARG A 342 -25.92 26.01 1.53
N LEU A 343 -25.44 26.50 2.68
CA LEU A 343 -24.01 26.52 3.04
C LEU A 343 -23.46 25.09 3.14
N ILE A 344 -24.18 24.19 3.81
CA ILE A 344 -23.78 22.78 3.93
C ILE A 344 -23.79 22.08 2.57
N LEU A 345 -24.76 22.35 1.70
CA LEU A 345 -24.79 21.85 0.32
C LEU A 345 -23.55 22.28 -0.48
N ARG A 346 -23.13 23.55 -0.34
CA ARG A 346 -21.90 24.06 -0.97
C ARG A 346 -20.66 23.33 -0.43
N CYS A 347 -20.57 23.17 0.88
CA CYS A 347 -19.46 22.47 1.51
C CYS A 347 -19.39 20.99 1.08
N ARG A 348 -20.55 20.33 0.97
CA ARG A 348 -20.68 18.96 0.44
C ARG A 348 -20.18 18.87 -1.00
N GLN A 349 -20.59 19.79 -1.88
CA GLN A 349 -20.14 19.82 -3.28
C GLN A 349 -18.61 19.97 -3.36
N LEU A 350 -18.03 20.90 -2.58
CA LEU A 350 -16.58 21.10 -2.55
C LEU A 350 -15.84 19.89 -1.97
N ALA A 351 -16.38 19.23 -0.96
CA ALA A 351 -15.82 18.01 -0.38
C ALA A 351 -15.87 16.84 -1.38
N ARG A 352 -17.00 16.67 -2.09
CA ARG A 352 -17.15 15.67 -3.17
C ARG A 352 -16.08 15.84 -4.24
N ALA A 353 -15.87 17.06 -4.72
CA ALA A 353 -14.86 17.35 -5.74
C ALA A 353 -13.43 17.01 -5.27
N ARG A 354 -13.09 17.35 -4.01
CA ARG A 354 -11.78 16.98 -3.43
C ARG A 354 -11.63 15.47 -3.28
N PHE A 355 -12.66 14.80 -2.77
CA PHE A 355 -12.71 13.35 -2.62
C PHE A 355 -12.54 12.64 -3.97
N ALA A 356 -13.29 13.03 -4.99
CA ALA A 356 -13.23 12.44 -6.33
C ALA A 356 -11.85 12.61 -6.96
N LYS A 357 -11.26 13.80 -6.86
CA LYS A 357 -9.89 14.05 -7.34
C LYS A 357 -8.87 13.14 -6.65
N LEU A 358 -8.91 13.06 -5.31
CA LEU A 358 -7.98 12.23 -4.56
C LEU A 358 -8.18 10.73 -4.84
N ARG A 359 -9.40 10.29 -5.16
CA ARG A 359 -9.66 8.91 -5.58
C ARG A 359 -8.88 8.57 -6.86
N SER A 360 -8.98 9.43 -7.88
CA SER A 360 -8.22 9.27 -9.13
C SER A 360 -6.71 9.31 -8.86
N ASP A 361 -6.23 10.24 -8.04
CA ASP A 361 -4.81 10.35 -7.69
C ASP A 361 -4.28 9.07 -7.00
N VAL A 362 -5.07 8.47 -6.10
CA VAL A 362 -4.68 7.22 -5.45
C VAL A 362 -4.64 6.06 -6.45
N LEU A 363 -5.64 5.92 -7.32
CA LEU A 363 -5.65 4.83 -8.31
C LEU A 363 -4.43 4.89 -9.23
N VAL A 364 -4.12 6.06 -9.77
CA VAL A 364 -2.92 6.27 -10.60
C VAL A 364 -1.65 5.98 -9.82
N LYS A 365 -1.54 6.43 -8.55
CA LYS A 365 -0.36 6.13 -7.73
C LYS A 365 -0.20 4.64 -7.41
N MET A 366 -1.29 3.91 -7.18
CA MET A 366 -1.25 2.46 -6.97
C MET A 366 -0.72 1.76 -8.21
N GLU A 367 -1.24 2.12 -9.39
CA GLU A 367 -0.80 1.54 -10.66
C GLU A 367 0.68 1.84 -10.96
N LEU A 368 1.12 3.08 -10.74
CA LEU A 368 2.53 3.47 -10.88
C LEU A 368 3.44 2.72 -9.90
N LEU A 369 2.97 2.48 -8.67
CA LEU A 369 3.72 1.72 -7.67
C LEU A 369 3.88 0.27 -8.09
N ASP A 370 2.80 -0.37 -8.55
CA ASP A 370 2.80 -1.77 -9.01
C ASP A 370 3.70 -1.94 -10.25
N ASN A 371 3.61 -1.04 -11.23
CA ASN A 371 4.46 -1.08 -12.42
C ASN A 371 5.95 -0.91 -12.06
N LYS A 372 6.26 0.04 -11.17
CA LYS A 372 7.64 0.27 -10.70
C LYS A 372 8.17 -0.93 -9.92
N HIS A 373 7.32 -1.57 -9.12
CA HIS A 373 7.66 -2.75 -8.34
C HIS A 373 8.11 -3.89 -9.23
N VAL A 374 7.30 -4.25 -10.24
CA VAL A 374 7.59 -5.37 -11.14
C VAL A 374 8.88 -5.12 -11.93
N GLN A 375 9.04 -3.94 -12.53
CA GLN A 375 10.22 -3.61 -13.33
C GLN A 375 11.51 -3.57 -12.50
N SER A 376 11.45 -3.08 -11.26
CA SER A 376 12.65 -2.93 -10.43
C SER A 376 13.05 -4.23 -9.72
N LEU A 377 12.08 -5.03 -9.28
CA LEU A 377 12.35 -6.23 -8.47
C LEU A 377 13.12 -7.29 -9.27
N GLY A 378 12.66 -7.61 -10.48
CA GLY A 378 13.34 -8.59 -11.34
C GLY A 378 14.80 -8.19 -11.57
N GLY A 379 15.04 -6.95 -11.99
CA GLY A 379 16.40 -6.44 -12.23
C GLY A 379 17.28 -6.44 -10.99
N HIS A 380 16.75 -6.13 -9.80
CA HIS A 380 17.51 -6.18 -8.55
C HIS A 380 17.87 -7.62 -8.16
N LEU A 381 16.93 -8.57 -8.27
CA LEU A 381 17.20 -9.97 -7.95
C LEU A 381 18.22 -10.59 -8.91
N THR A 382 18.12 -10.30 -10.21
CA THR A 382 19.10 -10.76 -11.20
C THR A 382 20.50 -10.23 -10.88
N LYS A 383 20.63 -8.94 -10.53
CA LYS A 383 21.94 -8.37 -10.14
C LYS A 383 22.50 -9.00 -8.87
N LEU A 384 21.64 -9.31 -7.89
CA LEU A 384 22.03 -10.01 -6.67
C LEU A 384 22.57 -11.41 -6.97
N ILE A 385 21.80 -12.21 -7.71
CA ILE A 385 22.16 -13.59 -8.07
C ILE A 385 23.43 -13.61 -8.91
N LYS A 386 23.53 -12.72 -9.91
CA LYS A 386 24.72 -12.59 -10.75
C LYS A 386 25.96 -12.27 -9.92
N GLY A 387 25.87 -11.34 -8.98
CA GLY A 387 26.97 -11.00 -8.08
C GLY A 387 27.44 -12.19 -7.24
N LEU A 388 26.52 -12.99 -6.72
CA LEU A 388 26.83 -14.20 -5.97
C LEU A 388 27.46 -15.28 -6.87
N SER A 389 26.89 -15.51 -8.04
CA SER A 389 27.38 -16.50 -9.01
C SER A 389 28.81 -16.18 -9.45
N GLU A 390 29.12 -14.91 -9.73
CA GLU A 390 30.46 -14.48 -10.16
C GLU A 390 31.54 -14.88 -9.13
N VAL A 391 31.24 -14.82 -7.82
CA VAL A 391 32.19 -15.24 -6.77
C VAL A 391 32.49 -16.74 -6.90
N HIS A 392 31.46 -17.56 -7.03
CA HIS A 392 31.62 -19.02 -7.10
C HIS A 392 32.30 -19.45 -8.39
N THR A 393 31.94 -18.86 -9.53
CA THR A 393 32.59 -19.13 -10.82
C THR A 393 34.08 -18.79 -10.79
N ASN A 394 34.43 -17.59 -10.29
CA ASN A 394 35.83 -17.17 -10.20
C ASN A 394 36.62 -18.00 -9.19
N ALA A 395 36.00 -18.40 -8.08
CA ALA A 395 36.63 -19.28 -7.10
C ALA A 395 36.89 -20.69 -7.67
N LEU A 396 35.94 -21.24 -8.43
CA LEU A 396 36.11 -22.53 -9.09
C LEU A 396 37.25 -22.48 -10.11
N GLU A 397 37.29 -21.46 -10.95
CA GLU A 397 38.36 -21.28 -11.95
C GLU A 397 39.75 -21.19 -11.27
N LEU A 398 39.84 -20.43 -10.17
CA LEU A 398 41.07 -20.28 -9.39
C LEU A 398 41.55 -21.60 -8.74
N LEU A 399 40.61 -22.42 -8.28
CA LEU A 399 40.90 -23.71 -7.63
C LEU A 399 41.14 -24.84 -8.64
N SER A 400 40.70 -24.69 -9.89
CA SER A 400 40.89 -25.69 -10.97
C SER A 400 42.32 -25.74 -11.53
N GLY A 401 43.28 -25.09 -10.86
CA GLY A 401 44.70 -25.11 -11.22
C GLY A 401 45.38 -26.49 -11.02
N PRO A 402 46.72 -26.56 -11.16
CA PRO A 402 47.46 -27.82 -11.06
C PRO A 402 47.17 -28.55 -9.73
N SER A 403 46.99 -29.87 -9.78
CA SER A 403 46.71 -30.66 -8.58
C SER A 403 47.93 -30.63 -7.64
N LEU A 404 47.77 -30.01 -6.49
CA LEU A 404 48.81 -29.93 -5.45
C LEU A 404 48.94 -31.22 -4.63
N PHE A 405 48.12 -32.23 -4.94
CA PHE A 405 48.07 -33.50 -4.23
C PHE A 405 48.78 -34.64 -4.99
N PRO A 406 49.33 -35.62 -4.25
CA PRO A 406 49.41 -35.68 -2.79
C PRO A 406 50.45 -34.71 -2.20
N VAL A 407 50.09 -34.04 -1.11
CA VAL A 407 51.03 -33.34 -0.22
C VAL A 407 51.61 -34.41 0.68
N GLU A 408 52.71 -35.02 0.28
CA GLU A 408 53.50 -35.86 1.19
C GLU A 408 54.01 -34.94 2.30
N VAL A 409 53.55 -35.11 3.53
CA VAL A 409 54.11 -34.46 4.72
C VAL A 409 54.98 -35.51 5.38
N ASP A 410 56.30 -35.40 5.20
CA ASP A 410 57.23 -36.37 5.76
C ASP A 410 57.41 -36.08 7.26
N LEU A 411 56.56 -36.68 8.09
CA LEU A 411 56.67 -36.64 9.54
C LEU A 411 57.92 -37.44 9.96
N SER A 412 59.10 -36.81 9.87
CA SER A 412 60.32 -37.42 10.39
C SER A 412 60.11 -37.83 11.86
N ASN A 413 60.65 -38.97 12.28
CA ASN A 413 60.56 -39.52 13.66
C ASN A 413 61.07 -38.55 14.77
N SER A 414 61.54 -37.36 14.40
CA SER A 414 61.97 -36.27 15.27
C SER A 414 60.87 -35.24 15.55
N ALA A 415 59.69 -35.33 14.90
CA ALA A 415 58.63 -34.31 14.95
C ALA A 415 58.10 -34.02 16.36
N PHE A 416 58.29 -34.93 17.31
CA PHE A 416 57.82 -34.80 18.70
C PHE A 416 58.94 -34.77 19.77
N GLN A 417 60.22 -34.64 19.39
CA GLN A 417 61.29 -34.49 20.39
C GLN A 417 61.28 -33.07 21.00
N TYR A 418 60.47 -32.89 22.04
CA TYR A 418 60.57 -31.74 22.94
C TYR A 418 61.96 -31.77 23.62
N LYS A 419 62.78 -30.76 23.36
CA LYS A 419 64.01 -30.52 24.14
C LYS A 419 63.61 -30.10 25.56
N SER A 420 63.47 -31.07 26.47
CA SER A 420 63.32 -30.80 27.89
C SER A 420 64.60 -30.17 28.44
N THR A 421 64.55 -28.88 28.79
CA THR A 421 65.63 -28.18 29.49
C THR A 421 65.42 -28.24 30.99
N THR A 422 65.43 -29.45 31.56
CA THR A 422 65.55 -29.62 33.03
C THR A 422 66.31 -30.91 33.32
N PRO A 423 67.47 -30.88 34.01
CA PRO A 423 68.14 -32.10 34.44
C PRO A 423 67.38 -32.66 35.64
N VAL A 424 66.64 -33.75 35.44
CA VAL A 424 66.09 -34.54 36.55
C VAL A 424 67.22 -35.45 37.04
N VAL A 425 67.61 -35.23 38.29
CA VAL A 425 68.54 -36.04 39.06
C VAL A 425 67.98 -37.47 39.16
N GLN A 426 68.77 -38.47 38.78
CA GLN A 426 68.51 -39.86 39.13
C GLN A 426 68.58 -40.01 40.66
N GLN A 427 67.44 -40.33 41.28
CA GLN A 427 67.41 -40.98 42.58
C GLN A 427 66.78 -42.35 42.37
N ASP A 428 67.61 -43.38 42.55
CA ASP A 428 67.23 -44.77 42.69
C ASP A 428 66.26 -44.92 43.87
N LEU A 429 64.99 -45.23 43.59
CA LEU A 429 64.07 -45.83 44.56
C LEU A 429 63.15 -46.82 43.84
N ASP A 430 63.39 -48.07 44.23
CA ASP A 430 62.68 -49.34 44.07
C ASP A 430 61.16 -49.29 43.81
N ASP A 431 60.75 -50.20 42.91
CA ASP A 431 59.52 -51.00 42.87
C ASP A 431 58.24 -50.45 43.53
N GLU A 432 57.27 -50.05 42.71
CA GLU A 432 55.90 -50.62 42.67
C GLU A 432 54.99 -49.82 41.69
N ASP A 433 54.52 -50.53 40.67
CA ASP A 433 53.27 -50.38 39.92
C ASP A 433 52.69 -48.96 39.66
N GLN A 434 52.84 -48.49 38.41
CA GLN A 434 51.81 -47.70 37.74
C GLN A 434 51.74 -48.04 36.25
N GLU A 435 50.58 -48.56 35.86
CA GLU A 435 50.19 -48.97 34.51
C GLU A 435 50.44 -47.85 33.48
N ILE A 436 51.29 -48.13 32.49
CA ILE A 436 51.29 -47.39 31.23
C ILE A 436 50.39 -48.18 30.29
N GLU A 437 49.20 -47.65 30.03
CA GLU A 437 48.28 -48.12 29.01
C GLU A 437 48.94 -47.89 27.63
N ASN A 438 49.57 -48.93 27.08
CA ASN A 438 49.95 -48.95 25.67
C ASN A 438 48.65 -49.08 24.86
N GLY A 439 48.28 -48.02 24.14
CA GLY A 439 47.21 -48.10 23.15
C GLY A 439 47.59 -49.14 22.08
N GLU A 440 46.71 -50.12 21.87
CA GLU A 440 46.86 -51.11 20.81
C GLU A 440 46.84 -50.44 19.43
N GLU A 441 47.81 -50.77 18.58
CA GLU A 441 47.72 -50.50 17.14
C GLU A 441 46.51 -51.28 16.60
N VAL A 442 45.58 -50.57 15.97
CA VAL A 442 44.47 -51.20 15.26
C VAL A 442 45.04 -51.95 14.06
N HIS A 443 45.02 -53.28 14.15
CA HIS A 443 45.27 -54.16 13.02
C HIS A 443 44.35 -53.81 11.84
N GLU A 444 44.93 -53.56 10.67
CA GLU A 444 44.20 -53.45 9.41
C GLU A 444 43.35 -54.71 9.19
N ILE A 445 42.03 -54.54 9.20
CA ILE A 445 41.11 -55.53 8.64
C ILE A 445 41.18 -55.36 7.13
N GLU A 446 42.01 -56.18 6.48
CA GLU A 446 41.88 -56.50 5.06
C GLU A 446 40.49 -57.11 4.84
N GLY A 447 39.55 -56.31 4.34
CA GLY A 447 38.19 -56.73 4.01
C GLY A 447 37.46 -55.67 3.20
N ASN A 448 37.41 -55.88 1.88
CA ASN A 448 36.76 -55.05 0.86
C ASN A 448 35.35 -54.56 1.25
N LEU A 449 35.21 -53.26 1.54
CA LEU A 449 33.92 -52.55 1.54
C LEU A 449 33.79 -51.50 0.42
N LEU A 450 34.78 -51.44 -0.48
CA LEU A 450 34.82 -50.50 -1.62
C LEU A 450 34.58 -51.15 -2.99
N SER A 451 34.49 -52.49 -3.09
CA SER A 451 34.26 -53.17 -4.37
C SER A 451 32.79 -53.21 -4.79
N ASP A 452 31.81 -53.04 -3.90
CA ASP A 452 30.39 -53.20 -4.23
C ASP A 452 29.65 -51.92 -4.63
N ILE A 453 30.30 -50.75 -4.61
CA ILE A 453 29.69 -49.48 -5.08
C ILE A 453 30.24 -49.05 -6.45
N VAL A 454 31.39 -49.58 -6.88
CA VAL A 454 32.06 -49.14 -8.11
C VAL A 454 31.66 -49.95 -9.35
N ASP A 455 31.09 -51.15 -9.21
CA ASP A 455 30.93 -52.09 -10.33
C ASP A 455 29.56 -52.08 -11.04
N SER A 456 28.72 -51.06 -10.86
CA SER A 456 27.42 -50.99 -11.57
C SER A 456 27.19 -49.79 -12.50
N ARG A 457 28.17 -48.89 -12.71
CA ARG A 457 27.99 -47.76 -13.66
C ARG A 457 29.23 -47.31 -14.44
N LEU A 458 30.23 -48.17 -14.64
CA LEU A 458 31.43 -47.81 -15.43
C LEU A 458 31.57 -48.49 -16.81
N ASP A 459 30.58 -49.26 -17.25
CA ASP A 459 30.55 -49.77 -18.63
C ASP A 459 29.50 -49.03 -19.48
N ASN A 460 29.88 -47.85 -19.97
CA ASN A 460 29.49 -47.22 -21.24
C ASN A 460 29.45 -45.68 -21.14
N ILE A 461 30.59 -45.00 -21.13
CA ILE A 461 30.67 -43.66 -21.75
C ILE A 461 31.99 -43.55 -22.51
N SER A 462 31.91 -43.92 -23.79
CA SER A 462 32.81 -43.47 -24.85
C SER A 462 32.71 -41.95 -25.02
N GLU A 463 33.78 -41.37 -25.55
CA GLU A 463 34.00 -39.98 -25.97
C GLU A 463 32.75 -39.14 -26.30
N ASN A 464 32.74 -37.89 -25.80
CA ASN A 464 31.85 -36.77 -26.14
C ASN A 464 30.35 -36.89 -25.76
N GLY A 465 29.99 -36.51 -24.53
CA GLY A 465 28.60 -36.22 -24.14
C GLY A 465 28.46 -35.38 -22.86
N PRO A 466 27.38 -34.58 -22.68
CA PRO A 466 27.19 -33.71 -21.52
C PRO A 466 26.70 -34.47 -20.28
N LEU A 467 27.07 -33.97 -19.09
CA LEU A 467 26.77 -34.54 -17.77
C LEU A 467 25.29 -34.49 -17.34
N ILE A 468 24.38 -33.97 -18.17
CA ILE A 468 22.94 -33.94 -17.92
C ILE A 468 22.20 -34.23 -19.23
N ALA A 469 21.53 -35.38 -19.31
CA ALA A 469 20.68 -35.72 -20.45
C ALA A 469 19.41 -34.85 -20.43
N GLY A 470 19.22 -34.02 -21.47
CA GLY A 470 17.97 -33.29 -21.71
C GLY A 470 18.08 -31.84 -22.19
N LEU A 471 19.27 -31.27 -22.34
CA LEU A 471 19.44 -29.91 -22.87
C LEU A 471 20.22 -29.92 -24.18
N GLU A 472 19.61 -30.48 -25.23
CA GLU A 472 19.98 -30.15 -26.60
C GLU A 472 18.86 -29.29 -27.21
N GLY A 473 19.16 -28.01 -27.31
CA GLY A 473 18.46 -27.05 -28.14
C GLY A 473 19.34 -25.82 -28.19
N GLU A 474 19.91 -25.52 -29.35
CA GLU A 474 20.59 -24.25 -29.61
C GLU A 474 19.63 -23.11 -29.24
N GLN A 475 19.85 -22.52 -28.06
CA GLN A 475 19.17 -21.29 -27.68
C GLN A 475 20.26 -20.24 -27.52
N THR A 476 20.33 -19.36 -28.53
CA THR A 476 20.94 -18.05 -28.38
C THR A 476 20.35 -17.37 -27.15
N GLU A 477 21.20 -16.93 -26.22
CA GLU A 477 20.75 -16.21 -25.02
C GLU A 477 19.86 -15.03 -25.44
N PRO A 478 18.60 -14.95 -24.94
CA PRO A 478 17.71 -13.87 -25.33
C PRO A 478 18.14 -12.55 -24.71
N ASN A 479 17.97 -11.46 -25.45
CA ASN A 479 18.25 -10.12 -24.95
C ASN A 479 17.23 -9.72 -23.87
N TYR A 480 17.63 -9.87 -22.60
CA TYR A 480 16.79 -9.63 -21.43
C TYR A 480 16.34 -8.16 -21.26
N ASP A 481 16.96 -7.21 -21.96
CA ASP A 481 16.60 -5.79 -21.89
C ASP A 481 15.35 -5.45 -22.73
N GLU A 482 14.89 -6.34 -23.63
CA GLU A 482 13.75 -6.12 -24.52
C GLU A 482 12.55 -7.05 -24.26
N MET A 483 12.63 -7.93 -23.26
CA MET A 483 11.57 -8.91 -22.98
C MET A 483 10.46 -8.36 -22.08
N ASP A 484 9.21 -8.76 -22.37
CA ASP A 484 8.08 -8.45 -21.50
C ASP A 484 8.09 -9.26 -20.19
N ASN A 485 7.40 -8.73 -19.18
CA ASN A 485 7.43 -9.29 -17.82
C ASN A 485 6.86 -10.72 -17.73
N LEU A 486 5.95 -11.09 -18.64
CA LEU A 486 5.32 -12.42 -18.64
C LEU A 486 6.30 -13.49 -19.14
N THR A 487 7.11 -13.14 -20.14
CA THR A 487 8.14 -14.02 -20.71
C THR A 487 9.34 -14.15 -19.77
N LEU A 488 9.66 -13.09 -19.02
CA LEU A 488 10.72 -13.10 -18.01
C LEU A 488 10.37 -14.04 -16.84
N LEU A 489 9.12 -14.04 -16.39
CA LEU A 489 8.64 -14.95 -15.35
C LEU A 489 8.59 -16.42 -15.81
N ALA A 490 8.24 -16.68 -17.07
CA ALA A 490 8.25 -18.02 -17.65
C ALA A 490 9.68 -18.61 -17.74
N SER A 491 10.69 -17.78 -18.03
CA SER A 491 12.09 -18.19 -18.10
C SER A 491 12.72 -18.57 -16.74
N LEU A 492 12.12 -18.12 -15.63
CA LEU A 492 12.56 -18.44 -14.26
C LEU A 492 11.96 -19.77 -13.73
N ASN A 493 11.19 -20.48 -14.56
CA ASN A 493 10.60 -21.80 -14.28
C ASN A 493 9.89 -21.91 -12.91
N ILE A 494 9.19 -20.83 -12.50
CA ILE A 494 8.32 -20.84 -11.32
C ILE A 494 6.91 -21.24 -11.77
N ASN A 495 6.73 -22.50 -12.17
CA ASN A 495 5.39 -23.08 -12.30
C ASN A 495 5.25 -24.20 -11.26
N GLY A 496 4.23 -24.05 -10.41
CA GLY A 496 4.10 -24.80 -9.16
C GLY A 496 3.98 -26.31 -9.32
N THR A 497 4.66 -27.02 -8.42
CA THR A 497 4.38 -28.41 -8.11
C THR A 497 3.65 -28.50 -6.77
N SER A 498 2.33 -28.36 -6.83
CA SER A 498 1.47 -29.06 -5.88
C SER A 498 1.41 -30.52 -6.31
N LYS A 499 2.12 -31.39 -5.58
CA LYS A 499 1.93 -32.85 -5.39
C LYS A 499 3.27 -33.51 -5.07
N ASN A 500 3.53 -33.72 -3.78
CA ASN A 500 3.96 -35.00 -3.21
C ASN A 500 4.07 -34.84 -1.69
N SER A 501 3.04 -35.33 -1.01
CA SER A 501 3.08 -35.75 0.38
C SER A 501 4.03 -36.94 0.52
N GLU A 502 4.85 -36.91 1.58
CA GLU A 502 5.76 -37.94 2.11
C GLU A 502 7.21 -37.45 2.13
N ASN A 503 7.53 -36.64 3.15
CA ASN A 503 8.78 -36.69 3.92
C ASN A 503 8.64 -35.70 5.09
N GLY A 504 8.95 -36.16 6.30
CA GLY A 504 8.74 -35.44 7.56
C GLY A 504 9.54 -34.14 7.68
N PRO A 505 9.24 -33.31 8.71
CA PRO A 505 9.82 -31.98 8.84
C PRO A 505 11.33 -32.01 9.09
N LEU A 506 12.05 -31.21 8.30
CA LEU A 506 13.50 -31.01 8.29
C LEU A 506 13.99 -30.06 9.41
N LEU A 507 13.45 -30.14 10.63
CA LEU A 507 13.94 -29.42 11.80
C LEU A 507 13.70 -30.22 13.09
N PRO A 508 14.70 -30.42 13.97
CA PRO A 508 14.49 -31.01 15.29
C PRO A 508 13.86 -30.00 16.27
N ASP A 509 13.03 -30.54 17.16
CA ASP A 509 12.27 -29.85 18.20
C ASP A 509 13.23 -29.24 19.24
N LEU A 510 13.13 -27.93 19.46
CA LEU A 510 13.89 -27.22 20.49
C LEU A 510 13.08 -27.18 21.78
N ASN A 511 13.16 -28.27 22.55
CA ASN A 511 12.88 -28.30 23.98
C ASN A 511 13.61 -29.49 24.61
N GLU A 512 14.87 -29.25 25.03
CA GLU A 512 15.47 -29.73 26.28
C GLU A 512 16.74 -28.92 26.59
#